data_AF-A0A6M1PFB2-F1
#
_entry.id   AF-A0A6M1PFB2-F1
#
_cell.length_a   1.000
_cell.length_b   1.000
_cell.length_c   1.000
_cell.angle_alpha   90.00
_cell.angle_beta   90.00
_cell.angle_gamma   90.00
#
_symmetry.space_group_name_H-M   'P 1'
#
loop_
_entity.id
_entity.type
_entity.pdbx_description
1 polymer ?
#
loop_
_entity_poly.entity_id
_entity_poly.type
_entity_poly.pdbx_seq_one_letter_code
_entity_poly.pdbx_strand_id
1 'polypeptide(L)'
;MTLILGYQFGEYSIPLSFADRYFILESAPDGLKVSVLHGRDEAPVFEILKNEPAGSPYSNVIHSVPGVFAVRDQTGRPVYQLQIGAEARAALVLADGSELEVRFSGDTIQAGSLETANTKFGSGIGVKVGPDGTVGIGNYLPYSLLKWFQ
;
A
#
# COMPACT_ATOMS: atom_id res chain seq x y z
N MET A 1 -3.22 -18.00 6.93
CA MET A 1 -2.26 -17.24 7.75
C MET A 1 -0.96 -17.17 6.97
N THR A 2 -0.39 -15.98 6.83
CA THR A 2 0.87 -15.74 6.12
C THR A 2 1.75 -14.85 6.98
N LEU A 3 3.04 -15.13 7.04
CA LEU A 3 4.04 -14.29 7.65
C LEU A 3 4.62 -13.36 6.59
N ILE A 4 4.49 -12.05 6.82
CA ILE A 4 5.15 -11.04 5.99
C ILE A 4 6.19 -10.36 6.87
N LEU A 5 7.47 -10.58 6.58
CA LEU A 5 8.60 -10.15 7.44
C LEU A 5 8.45 -10.58 8.91
N GLY A 6 7.91 -11.79 9.14
CA GLY A 6 7.69 -12.35 10.47
C GLY A 6 6.43 -11.85 11.19
N TYR A 7 5.71 -10.87 10.64
CA TYR A 7 4.41 -10.44 11.16
C TYR A 7 3.29 -11.30 10.60
N GLN A 8 2.34 -11.67 11.45
CA GLN A 8 1.20 -12.50 11.06
C GLN A 8 0.13 -11.69 10.32
N PHE A 9 -0.25 -12.18 9.15
CA PHE A 9 -1.35 -11.68 8.34
C PHE A 9 -2.40 -12.78 8.16
N GLY A 10 -3.67 -12.41 8.39
CA GLY A 10 -4.81 -13.30 8.22
C GLY A 10 -5.16 -13.53 6.75
N GLU A 11 -6.44 -13.40 6.42
CA GLU A 11 -6.82 -13.18 5.02
C GLU A 11 -6.47 -11.74 4.65
N TYR A 12 -5.69 -11.58 3.59
CA TYR A 12 -5.27 -10.27 3.11
C TYR A 12 -5.34 -10.19 1.58
N SER A 13 -5.34 -8.96 1.09
CA SER A 13 -5.21 -8.61 -0.33
C SER A 13 -4.11 -7.57 -0.53
N ILE A 14 -3.65 -7.40 -1.76
CA ILE A 14 -2.71 -6.34 -2.13
C ILE A 14 -3.38 -5.44 -3.18
N PRO A 15 -4.31 -4.56 -2.76
CA PRO A 15 -5.10 -3.78 -3.70
C PRO A 15 -4.27 -2.86 -4.59
N LEU A 16 -3.17 -2.32 -4.08
CA LEU A 16 -2.42 -1.27 -4.75
C LEU A 16 -0.91 -1.52 -4.67
N SER A 17 -0.23 -1.30 -5.80
CA SER A 17 1.20 -1.01 -5.81
C SER A 17 1.50 0.35 -6.43
N PHE A 18 2.46 1.07 -5.85
CA PHE A 18 2.92 2.37 -6.33
C PHE A 18 4.38 2.61 -5.95
N ALA A 19 5.25 2.89 -6.92
CA ALA A 19 6.67 3.20 -6.68
C ALA A 19 7.34 2.24 -5.67
N ASP A 20 7.27 0.94 -5.96
CA ASP A 20 7.76 -0.18 -5.13
C ASP A 20 7.13 -0.29 -3.73
N ARG A 21 5.98 0.34 -3.51
CA ARG A 21 5.18 0.16 -2.30
C ARG A 21 4.00 -0.74 -2.59
N TYR A 22 3.69 -1.61 -1.63
CA TYR A 22 2.61 -2.58 -1.71
C TYR A 22 1.69 -2.34 -0.53
N PHE A 23 0.48 -1.91 -0.82
CA PHE A 23 -0.56 -1.67 0.17
C PHE A 23 -1.23 -3.02 0.43
N ILE A 24 -1.08 -3.52 1.66
CA ILE A 24 -1.61 -4.80 2.11
C ILE A 24 -2.82 -4.51 2.98
N LEU A 25 -3.95 -5.12 2.65
CA LEU A 25 -5.23 -4.88 3.31
C LEU A 25 -5.73 -6.16 3.99
N GLU A 26 -5.99 -6.08 5.28
CA GLU A 26 -6.66 -7.11 6.08
C GLU A 26 -8.02 -6.59 6.57
N SER A 27 -9.04 -7.45 6.50
CA SER A 27 -10.31 -7.19 7.18
C SER A 27 -10.18 -7.50 8.67
N ALA A 28 -10.66 -6.61 9.53
CA ALA A 28 -10.73 -6.82 10.97
C ALA A 28 -12.12 -6.44 11.51
N PRO A 29 -12.52 -6.95 12.70
CA PRO A 29 -13.83 -6.64 13.28
C PRO A 29 -14.08 -5.14 13.52
N ASP A 30 -13.01 -4.39 13.74
CA ASP A 30 -12.98 -2.95 14.02
C ASP A 30 -12.73 -2.08 12.77
N GLY A 31 -12.66 -2.69 11.58
CA GLY A 31 -12.47 -1.99 10.31
C GLY A 31 -11.32 -2.56 9.47
N LEU A 32 -10.77 -1.73 8.60
CA LEU A 32 -9.65 -2.11 7.74
C LEU A 32 -8.32 -1.97 8.47
N LYS A 33 -7.45 -2.97 8.32
CA LYS A 33 -6.04 -2.88 8.68
C LYS A 33 -5.22 -2.76 7.41
N VAL A 34 -4.50 -1.64 7.28
CA VAL A 34 -3.63 -1.37 6.15
C VAL A 34 -2.19 -1.40 6.62
N SER A 35 -1.36 -2.13 5.89
CA SER A 35 0.09 -2.05 5.98
C SER A 35 0.63 -1.58 4.64
N VAL A 36 1.74 -0.83 4.63
CA VAL A 36 2.43 -0.42 3.41
C VAL A 36 3.85 -0.94 3.47
N LEU A 37 4.13 -1.94 2.64
CA LEU A 37 5.44 -2.54 2.51
C LEU A 37 6.20 -1.81 1.40
N HIS A 38 7.34 -1.23 1.74
CA HIS A 38 8.29 -0.69 0.76
C HIS A 38 9.22 -1.81 0.31
N GLY A 39 8.99 -2.31 -0.90
CA GLY A 39 9.75 -3.38 -1.53
C GLY A 39 11.12 -2.91 -1.98
N ARG A 40 12.12 -3.10 -1.12
CA ARG A 40 13.53 -3.04 -1.52
C ARG A 40 14.03 -4.47 -1.69
N ASP A 41 14.76 -4.74 -2.77
CA ASP A 41 15.12 -6.11 -3.19
C ASP A 41 15.78 -6.96 -2.11
N GLU A 42 16.58 -6.34 -1.24
CA GLU A 42 17.33 -7.05 -0.19
C GLU A 42 16.77 -6.84 1.23
N ALA A 43 16.04 -5.75 1.47
CA ALA A 43 15.59 -5.37 2.80
C ALA A 43 14.28 -4.58 2.72
N PRO A 44 13.15 -5.23 2.36
CA PRO A 44 11.87 -4.55 2.40
C PRO A 44 11.51 -4.21 3.84
N VAL A 45 10.79 -3.12 4.02
CA VAL A 45 10.41 -2.60 5.34
C VAL A 45 8.96 -2.12 5.30
N PHE A 46 8.27 -2.22 6.43
CA PHE A 46 6.97 -1.58 6.57
C PHE A 46 7.18 -0.09 6.84
N GLU A 47 6.55 0.77 6.05
CA GLU A 47 6.38 2.18 6.40
C GLU A 47 5.22 2.31 7.40
N ILE A 48 4.13 1.58 7.13
CA ILE A 48 2.95 1.46 7.96
C ILE A 48 2.72 -0.03 8.19
N LEU A 49 2.46 -0.45 9.43
CA LEU A 49 2.13 -1.82 9.79
C LEU A 49 0.82 -1.81 10.59
N LYS A 50 -0.22 -2.45 10.05
CA LYS A 50 -1.54 -2.60 10.69
C LYS A 50 -2.06 -1.29 11.30
N ASN A 51 -2.11 -0.23 10.50
CA ASN A 51 -2.53 1.13 10.87
C ASN A 51 -1.62 1.86 11.87
N GLU A 52 -0.37 1.43 12.05
CA GLU A 52 0.60 2.12 12.90
C GLU A 52 1.86 2.47 12.10
N PRO A 53 2.53 3.60 12.37
CA PRO A 53 3.84 3.87 11.78
C PRO A 53 4.85 2.82 12.24
N ALA A 54 5.47 2.09 11.31
CA ALA A 54 6.51 1.11 11.62
C ALA A 54 7.92 1.71 11.56
N GLY A 55 8.07 2.81 10.81
CA GLY A 55 9.35 3.48 10.60
C GLY A 55 10.17 2.84 9.48
N SER A 56 10.87 3.67 8.72
CA SER A 56 11.62 3.25 7.54
C SER A 56 12.91 4.06 7.43
N PRO A 57 14.06 3.45 7.08
CA PRO A 57 15.25 4.21 6.77
C PRO A 57 15.07 5.02 5.48
N TYR A 58 14.09 4.71 4.63
CA TYR A 58 13.91 5.30 3.30
C TYR A 58 12.86 6.40 3.23
N SER A 59 12.10 6.59 4.31
CA SER A 59 10.94 7.49 4.32
C SER A 59 10.57 7.91 5.73
N ASN A 60 9.92 9.07 5.82
CA ASN A 60 9.38 9.59 7.06
C ASN A 60 7.85 9.50 7.02
N VAL A 61 7.26 8.89 8.05
CA VAL A 61 5.81 8.73 8.19
C VAL A 61 5.31 9.71 9.24
N ILE A 62 4.46 10.64 8.81
CA ILE A 62 3.84 11.64 9.67
C ILE A 62 2.41 11.20 9.97
N HIS A 63 2.09 11.05 11.25
CA HIS A 63 0.78 10.63 11.75
C HIS A 63 0.34 11.58 12.87
N SER A 64 -0.17 12.75 12.49
CA SER A 64 -0.65 13.77 13.44
C SER A 64 -2.17 13.77 13.58
N VAL A 65 -2.88 13.12 12.64
CA VAL A 65 -4.33 12.99 12.62
C VAL A 65 -4.65 11.50 12.63
N PRO A 66 -5.53 11.01 13.54
CA PRO A 66 -5.92 9.61 13.58
C PRO A 66 -6.36 9.08 12.21
N GLY A 67 -5.85 7.92 11.82
CA GLY A 67 -6.14 7.29 10.53
C GLY A 67 -5.53 7.97 9.30
N VAL A 68 -4.74 9.04 9.44
CA VAL A 68 -4.10 9.74 8.30
C VAL A 68 -2.58 9.67 8.41
N PHE A 69 -1.95 9.09 7.38
CA PHE A 69 -0.51 8.91 7.27
C PHE A 69 0.01 9.66 6.06
N ALA A 70 0.84 10.67 6.26
CA ALA A 70 1.56 11.34 5.19
C ALA A 70 2.99 10.79 5.12
N VAL A 71 3.37 10.23 3.98
CA VAL A 71 4.69 9.64 3.78
C VAL A 71 5.51 10.52 2.85
N ARG A 72 6.73 10.83 3.31
CA ARG A 72 7.73 11.60 2.59
C ARG A 72 8.99 10.77 2.38
N ASP A 73 9.73 11.05 1.32
CA ASP A 73 11.07 10.50 1.16
C ASP A 73 12.08 11.19 2.10
N GLN A 74 13.33 10.73 2.11
CA GLN A 74 14.40 11.30 2.94
C GLN A 74 14.74 12.77 2.60
N THR A 75 14.37 13.24 1.41
CA THR A 75 14.55 14.64 0.99
C THR A 75 13.40 15.53 1.44
N GLY A 76 12.38 14.95 2.07
CA GLY A 76 11.17 15.64 2.53
C GLY A 76 10.10 15.81 1.47
N ARG A 77 10.28 15.24 0.27
CA ARG A 77 9.28 15.28 -0.81
C ARG A 77 8.13 14.34 -0.47
N PRO A 78 6.87 14.76 -0.69
CA PRO A 78 5.72 13.90 -0.45
C PRO A 78 5.71 12.75 -1.46
N VAL A 79 5.32 11.55 -1.00
CA VAL A 79 5.21 10.34 -1.82
C VAL A 79 3.76 9.88 -1.90
N TYR A 80 3.10 9.74 -0.75
CA TYR A 80 1.67 9.50 -0.71
C TYR A 80 1.08 9.98 0.62
N GLN A 81 -0.23 10.19 0.63
CA GLN A 81 -1.02 10.30 1.85
C GLN A 81 -2.06 9.19 1.88
N LEU A 82 -2.11 8.43 2.97
CA LEU A 82 -3.08 7.37 3.20
C LEU A 82 -4.06 7.80 4.28
N GLN A 83 -5.34 7.68 3.99
CA GLN A 83 -6.43 7.84 4.95
C GLN A 83 -7.16 6.50 5.11
N ILE A 84 -7.34 6.07 6.35
CA ILE A 84 -7.95 4.78 6.69
C ILE A 84 -9.24 5.03 7.46
N GLY A 85 -10.35 4.52 6.92
CA GLY A 85 -11.66 4.50 7.56
C GLY A 85 -12.40 3.20 7.23
N ALA A 86 -13.70 3.28 6.94
CA ALA A 86 -14.46 2.15 6.40
C ALA A 86 -13.91 1.67 5.03
N GLU A 87 -13.33 2.61 4.28
CA GLU A 87 -12.51 2.38 3.10
C GLU A 87 -11.15 3.05 3.29
N ALA A 88 -10.16 2.64 2.52
CA ALA A 88 -8.86 3.28 2.49
C ALA A 88 -8.72 4.15 1.22
N ARG A 89 -8.12 5.32 1.39
CA ARG A 89 -7.88 6.30 0.33
C ARG A 89 -6.41 6.68 0.31
N ALA A 90 -5.75 6.51 -0.83
CA ALA A 90 -4.38 6.94 -1.06
C ALA A 90 -4.36 8.09 -2.09
N ALA A 91 -3.78 9.22 -1.73
CA ALA A 91 -3.36 10.26 -2.66
C ALA A 91 -1.89 10.02 -3.00
N LEU A 92 -1.59 9.62 -4.23
CA LEU A 92 -0.25 9.27 -4.71
C LEU A 92 0.37 10.48 -5.40
N VAL A 93 1.57 10.89 -4.99
CA VAL A 93 2.29 12.00 -5.64
C VAL A 93 3.12 11.46 -6.80
N LEU A 94 2.74 11.84 -8.01
CA LEU A 94 3.39 11.41 -9.25
C LEU A 94 4.71 12.16 -9.47
N ALA A 95 5.51 11.68 -10.42
CA ALA A 95 6.82 12.24 -10.74
C ALA A 95 6.77 13.70 -11.25
N ASP A 96 5.65 14.11 -11.84
CA ASP A 96 5.40 15.50 -12.27
C ASP A 96 4.86 16.40 -11.13
N GLY A 97 4.65 15.84 -9.94
CA GLY A 97 4.13 16.53 -8.76
C GLY A 97 2.60 16.60 -8.69
N SER A 98 1.88 16.07 -9.67
CA SER A 98 0.42 15.91 -9.59
C SER A 98 0.03 14.78 -8.65
N GLU A 99 -1.24 14.74 -8.25
CA GLU A 99 -1.78 13.71 -7.36
C GLU A 99 -2.76 12.79 -8.11
N LEU A 100 -2.61 11.48 -7.90
CA LEU A 100 -3.59 10.49 -8.34
C LEU A 100 -4.27 9.86 -7.13
N GLU A 101 -5.59 9.90 -7.15
CA GLU A 101 -6.41 9.33 -6.09
C GLU A 101 -6.69 7.85 -6.33
N VAL A 102 -6.46 7.02 -5.32
CA VAL A 102 -6.86 5.61 -5.29
C VAL A 102 -7.71 5.35 -4.06
N ARG A 103 -8.87 4.71 -4.23
CA ARG A 103 -9.73 4.20 -3.15
C ARG A 103 -9.76 2.69 -3.20
N PHE A 104 -9.73 2.04 -2.06
CA PHE A 104 -9.81 0.59 -1.99
C PHE A 104 -10.50 0.11 -0.70
N SER A 105 -11.27 -0.96 -0.85
CA SER A 105 -11.98 -1.67 0.20
C SER A 105 -11.66 -3.17 0.13
N GLY A 106 -12.33 -3.99 0.93
CA GLY A 106 -12.22 -5.45 0.81
C GLY A 106 -12.69 -5.99 -0.55
N ASP A 107 -13.55 -5.25 -1.27
CA ASP A 107 -14.22 -5.75 -2.47
C ASP A 107 -13.87 -4.98 -3.74
N THR A 108 -13.53 -3.69 -3.65
CA THR A 108 -13.37 -2.81 -4.81
C THR A 108 -12.09 -1.98 -4.73
N ILE A 109 -11.57 -1.63 -5.90
CA ILE A 109 -10.46 -0.68 -6.08
C ILE A 109 -10.86 0.31 -7.16
N GLN A 110 -10.69 1.59 -6.89
CA GLN A 110 -10.87 2.68 -7.84
C GLN A 110 -9.58 3.50 -7.94
N ALA A 111 -9.03 3.67 -9.14
CA ALA A 111 -7.85 4.50 -9.41
C ALA A 111 -8.16 5.47 -10.54
N GLY A 112 -8.35 6.76 -10.21
CA GLY A 112 -8.89 7.73 -11.17
C GLY A 112 -10.27 7.29 -11.70
N SER A 113 -10.40 7.16 -13.03
CA SER A 113 -11.64 6.71 -13.69
C SER A 113 -11.78 5.19 -13.79
N LEU A 114 -10.76 4.43 -13.40
CA LEU A 114 -10.75 2.97 -13.46
C LEU A 114 -11.34 2.38 -12.18
N GLU A 115 -12.25 1.42 -12.30
CA GLU A 115 -12.82 0.67 -11.18
C GLU A 115 -12.73 -0.84 -11.47
N THR A 116 -12.35 -1.62 -10.46
CA THR A 116 -12.22 -3.08 -10.57
C THR A 116 -12.45 -3.77 -9.22
N ALA A 117 -12.64 -5.08 -9.24
CA ALA A 117 -12.73 -5.88 -8.03
C ALA A 117 -11.37 -5.99 -7.34
N ASN A 118 -11.35 -6.02 -6.00
CA ASN A 118 -10.13 -6.25 -5.26
C ASN A 118 -9.65 -7.70 -5.44
N THR A 119 -8.33 -7.87 -5.43
CA THR A 119 -7.66 -9.17 -5.42
C THR A 119 -8.03 -9.99 -4.18
N LYS A 120 -8.25 -11.29 -4.38
CA LYS A 120 -8.58 -12.24 -3.30
C LYS A 120 -7.50 -13.32 -3.09
N PHE A 121 -6.33 -13.19 -3.72
CA PHE A 121 -5.21 -14.12 -3.58
C PHE A 121 -3.92 -13.37 -3.22
N GLY A 122 -3.14 -13.93 -2.28
CA GLY A 122 -2.11 -13.19 -1.54
C GLY A 122 -0.89 -12.69 -2.33
N SER A 123 -0.64 -13.21 -3.53
CA SER A 123 0.48 -12.77 -4.38
C SER A 123 0.08 -11.86 -5.54
N GLY A 124 -1.22 -11.62 -5.71
CA GLY A 124 -1.77 -10.77 -6.75
C GLY A 124 -1.90 -9.33 -6.29
N ILE A 125 -1.55 -8.41 -7.18
CA ILE A 125 -1.75 -6.97 -7.01
C ILE A 125 -2.97 -6.56 -7.83
N GLY A 126 -3.93 -5.87 -7.21
CA GLY A 126 -5.15 -5.44 -7.87
C GLY A 126 -4.89 -4.36 -8.92
N VAL A 127 -4.31 -3.24 -8.49
CA VAL A 127 -3.94 -2.13 -9.36
C VAL A 127 -2.47 -1.78 -9.17
N LYS A 128 -1.77 -1.56 -10.29
CA LYS A 128 -0.42 -0.97 -10.29
C LYS A 128 -0.51 0.43 -10.86
N VAL A 129 -0.03 1.40 -10.08
CA VAL A 129 0.14 2.79 -10.50
C VAL A 129 1.63 3.05 -10.70
N GLY A 130 2.00 3.47 -11.91
CA GLY A 130 3.35 3.91 -12.23
C GLY A 130 3.64 5.33 -11.69
N PRO A 131 4.90 5.69 -11.43
CA PRO A 131 5.26 7.06 -11.05
C PRO A 131 4.86 8.12 -12.09
N ASP A 132 4.65 7.72 -13.34
CA ASP A 132 4.16 8.55 -14.45
C ASP A 132 2.63 8.67 -14.51
N GLY A 133 1.91 8.05 -13.56
CA GLY A 133 0.45 8.04 -13.51
C GLY A 133 -0.22 6.94 -14.34
N THR A 134 0.55 6.07 -15.00
CA THR A 134 -0.01 4.91 -15.71
C THR A 134 -0.72 3.96 -14.74
N VAL A 135 -1.93 3.53 -15.09
CA VAL A 135 -2.73 2.61 -14.25
C VAL A 135 -2.94 1.29 -15.00
N GLY A 136 -2.54 0.18 -14.37
CA GLY A 136 -2.77 -1.18 -14.87
C GLY A 136 -3.55 -2.03 -13.88
N ILE A 137 -4.43 -2.89 -14.38
CA ILE A 137 -5.15 -3.91 -13.58
C ILE A 137 -4.35 -5.21 -13.60
N GLY A 138 -4.21 -5.82 -12.44
CA GLY A 138 -3.61 -7.14 -12.29
C GLY A 138 -2.09 -7.09 -12.44
N ASN A 139 -1.40 -7.42 -11.37
CA ASN A 139 0.04 -7.69 -11.43
C ASN A 139 0.41 -8.77 -10.42
N TYR A 140 1.64 -9.24 -10.46
CA TYR A 140 2.19 -10.12 -9.44
C TYR A 140 3.15 -9.34 -8.55
N LEU A 141 3.19 -9.72 -7.28
CA LEU A 141 4.33 -9.36 -6.44
C LEU A 141 5.64 -9.76 -7.15
N PRO A 142 6.65 -8.89 -7.17
CA PRO A 142 7.96 -9.25 -7.68
C PRO A 142 8.49 -10.51 -7.00
N TYR A 143 9.18 -11.35 -7.77
CA TYR A 143 9.76 -12.58 -7.25
C TYR A 143 10.74 -12.32 -6.09
N SER A 144 11.47 -11.20 -6.12
CA SER A 144 12.35 -10.77 -5.03
C SER A 144 11.63 -10.57 -3.70
N LEU A 145 10.33 -10.27 -3.73
CA LEU A 145 9.51 -10.07 -2.53
C LEU A 145 8.80 -11.33 -2.06
N LEU A 146 8.47 -12.27 -2.94
CA LEU A 146 7.72 -13.47 -2.58
C LEU A 146 8.36 -14.27 -1.45
N LYS A 147 9.70 -14.30 -1.36
CA LYS A 147 10.44 -14.99 -0.29
C LYS A 147 10.10 -14.50 1.13
N TRP A 148 9.55 -13.29 1.24
CA TRP A 148 9.17 -12.66 2.51
C TRP A 148 7.71 -12.93 2.91
N PHE A 149 6.91 -13.57 2.04
CA PHE A 149 5.50 -13.92 2.25
C PHE A 149 5.39 -15.44 2.45
N GLN A 150 5.55 -15.89 3.70
CA GLN A 150 5.67 -17.31 4.07
C GLN A 150 4.40 -17.90 4.69
#